data_AF-A0A2A6FL56-F1
#
_entry.id   AF-A0A2A6FL56-F1
#
_cell.length_a   1.000
_cell.length_b   1.000
_cell.length_c   1.000
_cell.angle_alpha   90.00
_cell.angle_beta   90.00
_cell.angle_gamma   90.00
#
_symmetry.space_group_name_H-M   'P 1'
#
loop_
_entity.id
_entity.type
_entity.pdbx_description
1 polymer ?
#
loop_
_entity_poly.entity_id
_entity_poly.type
_entity_poly.pdbx_seq_one_letter_code
_entity_poly.pdbx_strand_id
1 'polypeptide(L)' 'MNFVIEFYRSRDADEAMLDRVPLEAPNLRAALHGASALFHTLAMPQIPDRLRISDESGCELYAGPADGTYPTLDE' A
#
# COMPACT_ATOMS: atom_id res chain seq x y z
N MET A 1 -10.63 4.12 -11.24
CA MET A 1 -10.80 2.86 -10.50
C MET A 1 -10.50 3.14 -9.06
N ASN A 2 -11.27 2.57 -8.15
CA ASN A 2 -10.97 2.71 -6.73
C ASN A 2 -10.06 1.58 -6.28
N PHE A 3 -8.95 1.98 -5.70
CA PHE A 3 -8.03 1.10 -5.02
C PHE A 3 -8.13 1.36 -3.53
N VAL A 4 -7.76 0.35 -2.76
CA VAL A 4 -7.72 0.41 -1.31
C VAL A 4 -6.30 0.04 -0.92
N ILE A 5 -5.59 0.98 -0.31
CA ILE A 5 -4.24 0.78 0.20
C ILE A 5 -4.34 0.51 1.68
N GLU A 6 -3.90 -0.67 2.10
CA GLU A 6 -3.86 -1.08 3.49
C GLU A 6 -2.39 -1.12 3.92
N PHE A 7 -2.06 -0.33 4.93
CA PHE A 7 -0.73 -0.29 5.52
C PHE A 7 -0.68 -1.23 6.71
N TYR A 8 0.32 -2.08 6.75
CA TYR A 8 0.53 -3.07 7.80
C TYR A 8 1.91 -2.91 8.43
N ARG A 9 1.97 -3.22 9.71
CA ARG A 9 3.21 -3.34 10.46
C ARG A 9 3.37 -4.77 10.91
N SER A 10 4.37 -5.45 10.33
CA SER A 10 4.77 -6.78 10.75
C SER A 10 5.84 -6.65 11.84
N ARG A 11 5.54 -7.06 13.08
CA ARG A 11 6.52 -7.16 14.16
C ARG A 11 6.52 -8.57 14.72
N ASP A 12 7.67 -9.23 14.62
CA ASP A 12 7.85 -10.64 15.01
C ASP A 12 6.81 -11.55 14.33
N ALA A 13 5.77 -11.95 15.06
CA ALA A 13 4.70 -12.83 14.58
C ALA A 13 3.35 -12.12 14.42
N ASP A 14 3.27 -10.82 14.74
CA ASP A 14 2.03 -10.05 14.74
C ASP A 14 2.00 -9.07 13.55
N GLU A 15 0.98 -9.21 12.72
CA GLU A 15 0.66 -8.25 11.68
C GLU A 15 -0.49 -7.37 12.17
N ALA A 16 -0.21 -6.08 12.34
CA ALA A 16 -1.22 -5.09 12.70
C ALA A 16 -1.50 -4.18 11.52
N MET A 17 -2.78 -4.07 11.12
CA MET A 17 -3.21 -3.04 10.18
C MET A 17 -3.08 -1.68 10.86
N LEU A 18 -2.25 -0.81 10.29
CA LEU A 18 -2.05 0.54 10.79
C LEU A 18 -3.11 1.48 10.24
N ASP A 19 -3.31 1.45 8.92
CA ASP A 19 -4.20 2.39 8.24
C ASP A 19 -4.76 1.79 6.94
N ARG A 20 -5.88 2.35 6.48
CA ARG A 20 -6.56 1.93 5.25
C ARG A 20 -7.05 3.16 4.51
N VAL A 21 -6.47 3.41 3.34
CA VAL A 21 -6.71 4.60 2.54
C VAL A 21 -7.33 4.20 1.20
N PRO A 22 -8.56 4.62 0.89
CA PRO A 22 -9.09 4.53 -0.46
C PRO A 22 -8.36 5.54 -1.36
N LEU A 23 -7.83 5.06 -2.49
CA LEU A 23 -7.15 5.87 -3.48
C LEU A 23 -7.82 5.67 -4.84
N GLU A 24 -8.29 6.75 -5.42
CA GLU A 24 -8.74 6.74 -6.82
C GLU A 24 -7.52 6.85 -7.74
N ALA A 25 -7.36 5.87 -8.63
CA ALA A 25 -6.30 5.89 -9.62
C ALA A 25 -6.78 5.34 -10.98
N PRO A 26 -6.13 5.72 -12.08
CA PRO A 26 -6.47 5.19 -13.40
C PRO A 26 -6.01 3.74 -13.61
N ASN A 27 -4.99 3.28 -12.86
CA ASN A 27 -4.42 1.93 -12.98
C ASN A 27 -3.59 1.58 -11.73
N LEU A 28 -3.22 0.30 -11.61
CA LEU A 28 -2.41 -0.22 -10.49
C LEU A 28 -1.07 0.51 -10.34
N ARG A 29 -0.42 0.89 -11.44
CA ARG A 29 0.88 1.58 -11.41
C ARG A 29 0.76 2.98 -10.80
N ALA A 30 -0.29 3.72 -11.15
CA ALA A 30 -0.62 4.99 -10.51
C ALA A 30 -1.01 4.79 -9.02
N ALA A 31 -1.70 3.69 -8.70
CA ALA A 31 -2.01 3.35 -7.31
C ALA A 31 -0.75 3.06 -6.49
N LEU A 32 0.23 2.34 -7.04
CA LEU A 32 1.55 2.10 -6.41
C LEU A 32 2.30 3.41 -6.16
N HIS A 33 2.32 4.31 -7.16
CA HIS A 33 2.96 5.62 -7.02
C HIS A 33 2.26 6.48 -5.95
N GLY A 34 0.93 6.43 -5.90
CA GLY A 34 0.13 7.07 -4.86
C GLY A 34 0.37 6.46 -3.48
N ALA A 35 0.49 5.13 -3.37
CA ALA A 35 0.81 4.43 -2.13
C ALA A 35 2.19 4.85 -1.59
N SER A 36 3.18 5.00 -2.46
CA SER A 36 4.51 5.53 -2.10
C SER A 36 4.42 6.96 -1.57
N ALA A 37 3.68 7.83 -2.26
CA ALA A 37 3.47 9.20 -1.82
C ALA A 37 2.73 9.25 -0.47
N LEU A 38 1.72 8.39 -0.29
CA LEU A 38 0.98 8.23 0.96
C LEU A 38 1.91 7.78 2.09
N PHE A 39 2.80 6.81 1.86
CA PHE A 39 3.79 6.39 2.85
C PHE A 39 4.66 7.56 3.36
N HIS A 40 5.08 8.45 2.46
CA HIS A 40 5.88 9.63 2.83
C HIS A 40 5.08 10.80 3.43
N THR A 41 3.77 10.87 3.19
CA THR A 41 2.95 12.04 3.56
C THR A 41 2.02 11.77 4.73
N LEU A 42 1.57 10.53 4.92
CA LEU A 42 0.78 10.16 6.09
C LEU A 42 1.65 10.23 7.33
N ALA A 43 1.26 11.13 8.23
CA ALA A 43 1.78 11.16 9.59
C ALA A 43 1.22 9.95 10.36
N MET A 44 1.81 8.78 10.13
CA MET A 44 1.44 7.56 10.84
C MET A 44 2.12 7.52 12.21
N PRO A 45 1.43 7.04 13.26
CA PRO A 45 2.04 6.89 14.58
C PRO A 45 3.17 5.85 14.60
N GLN A 46 3.17 4.93 13.63
CA GLN A 46 4.18 3.90 13.42
C GLN A 46 4.50 3.80 11.92
N ILE A 47 5.75 3.47 11.57
CA ILE A 47 6.15 3.26 10.18
C ILE A 47 5.64 1.88 9.75
N PRO A 48 4.83 1.77 8.68
CA PRO A 48 4.44 0.48 8.14
C PRO A 48 5.65 -0.19 7.45
N ASP A 49 5.75 -1.50 7.61
CA ASP A 49 6.75 -2.32 6.91
C ASP A 49 6.19 -2.91 5.61
N ARG A 50 4.86 -3.09 5.56
CA ARG A 50 4.16 -3.74 4.45
C ARG A 50 2.97 -2.91 4.01
N LEU A 51 2.64 -3.00 2.74
CA LEU A 51 1.39 -2.50 2.19
C LEU A 51 0.73 -3.55 1.31
N ARG A 52 -0.60 -3.46 1.24
CA ARG A 52 -1.43 -4.20 0.30
C ARG A 52 -2.28 -3.22 -0.49
N ILE A 53 -2.38 -3.45 -1.79
CA ILE A 53 -3.29 -2.73 -2.67
C ILE A 53 -4.35 -3.71 -3.14
N SER A 54 -5.59 -3.39 -2.82
CA SER A 54 -6.77 -4.16 -3.21
C SER A 54 -7.66 -3.31 -4.11
N ASP A 55 -8.41 -3.97 -4.99
CA ASP A 55 -9.51 -3.39 -5.75
C ASP A 55 -10.71 -3.04 -4.82
N GLU A 56 -11.68 -2.28 -5.33
CA GLU A 56 -12.94 -1.97 -4.63
C GLU A 56 -13.73 -3.22 -4.21
N SER A 57 -13.58 -4.34 -4.93
CA SER A 57 -14.18 -5.64 -4.60
C SER A 57 -13.41 -6.40 -3.51
N GLY A 58 -12.28 -5.85 -3.03
CA GLY A 58 -11.40 -6.51 -2.07
C GLY A 58 -10.45 -7.54 -2.67
N CYS A 59 -10.34 -7.60 -4.00
CA CYS A 59 -9.34 -8.43 -4.66
C CYS A 59 -7.94 -7.84 -4.46
N GLU A 60 -7.05 -8.61 -3.85
CA GLU A 60 -5.63 -8.23 -3.71
C GLU A 60 -4.99 -8.14 -5.11
N LEU A 61 -4.51 -6.95 -5.46
CA LEU A 61 -3.81 -6.69 -6.72
C LEU A 61 -2.29 -6.64 -6.52
N TYR A 62 -1.85 -6.24 -5.32
CA TYR A 62 -0.44 -6.16 -4.96
C TYR A 62 -0.26 -6.30 -3.45
N ALA A 63 0.77 -7.01 -3.02
CA ALA A 63 1.22 -7.05 -1.63
C ALA A 63 2.75 -7.01 -1.59
N GLY A 64 3.32 -6.08 -0.81
CA GLY A 64 4.76 -5.84 -0.82
C GLY A 64 5.25 -4.95 0.33
N PRO A 65 6.54 -4.58 0.34
CA PRO A 65 7.10 -3.67 1.32
C PRO A 65 6.52 -2.26 1.17
N ALA A 66 6.26 -1.57 2.28
CA ALA A 66 5.71 -0.22 2.27
C ALA A 66 6.73 0.87 1.90
N ASP A 67 8.02 0.54 2.03
CA ASP A 67 9.18 1.41 1.74
C ASP A 67 9.25 1.88 0.27
N GLY A 68 8.44 1.32 -0.61
CA GLY A 68 8.39 1.74 -2.00
C GLY A 68 9.48 1.15 -2.88
N THR A 69 10.20 0.14 -2.36
CA THR A 69 10.92 -0.85 -3.18
C THR A 69 9.88 -1.73 -3.90
N TYR A 70 9.12 -1.12 -4.80
CA TYR A 70 8.30 -1.85 -5.75
C TYR A 70 9.26 -2.45 -6.77
N PRO A 71 9.11 -3.73 -7.16
CA PRO A 71 9.85 -4.24 -8.31
C PRO A 71 9.51 -3.33 -9.47
N THR A 72 10.50 -2.61 -9.99
CA THR A 72 10.40 -1.95 -11.28
C THR A 72 10.04 -3.08 -12.23
N LEU A 73 8.79 -3.11 -12.69
CA LEU A 73 8.42 -3.90 -13.85
C LEU A 73 9.18 -3.24 -15.00
N ASP A 74 10.42 -3.67 -15.20
CA ASP A 74 11.24 -3.33 -16.36
C ASP A 74 10.44 -3.73 -17.61
N GLU A 75 10.39 -2.82 -18.57
CA GLU A 75 9.50 -2.78 -19.75
C GLU A 75 9.45 -4.05 -20.61
#